data_AF-A0AAW4CFK1-F1
#
_entry.id   AF-A0AAW4CFK1-F1
#
_cell.length_a   1.000
_cell.length_b   1.000
_cell.length_c   1.000
_cell.angle_alpha   90.00
_cell.angle_beta   90.00
_cell.angle_gamma   90.00
#
_symmetry.space_group_name_H-M   'P 1'
#
loop_
_entity.id
_entity.type
_entity.pdbx_description
1 polymer ?
#
loop_
_entity_poly.entity_id
_entity_poly.type
_entity_poly.pdbx_seq_one_letter_code
_entity_poly.pdbx_strand_id
1 'polypeptide(L)'
;MKKSLLAAALIAPFLTGCVIAVSDGEAETHWAGKNSSSWQAQHKNNREVISELKMDSSYQSVLTQLKTPNFTELLKKDDDVYQVLFYVTHSKHSDSKTTKDECTPLVFKNDKLVGIGETALGMITQ
;
A
#
# COMPACT_ATOMS: atom_id res chain seq x y z
N MET A 1 60.32 47.06 -4.80
CA MET A 1 59.78 46.62 -6.11
C MET A 1 60.04 45.13 -6.30
N LYS A 2 59.04 44.27 -6.03
CA LYS A 2 58.70 42.98 -6.70
C LYS A 2 57.67 42.24 -5.82
N LYS A 3 56.39 42.32 -6.21
CA LYS A 3 55.54 41.26 -6.82
C LYS A 3 55.23 40.13 -5.80
N SER A 4 53.99 40.07 -5.30
CA SER A 4 52.94 39.10 -5.72
C SER A 4 53.09 37.76 -4.98
N LEU A 5 52.10 37.01 -4.49
CA LEU A 5 50.64 36.91 -4.57
C LEU A 5 50.22 35.87 -3.49
N LEU A 6 48.98 35.98 -3.01
CA LEU A 6 48.01 34.92 -2.64
C LEU A 6 48.43 33.61 -1.93
N ALA A 7 47.69 33.29 -0.86
CA ALA A 7 47.06 31.99 -0.51
C ALA A 7 47.02 31.84 1.02
N ALA A 8 46.03 31.22 1.68
CA ALA A 8 44.69 30.77 1.36
C ALA A 8 44.05 30.52 2.74
N ALA A 9 42.75 30.81 2.87
CA ALA A 9 41.99 30.48 4.07
C ALA A 9 41.91 28.95 4.23
N LEU A 10 42.33 28.44 5.39
CA LEU A 10 41.99 27.10 5.85
C LEU A 10 41.19 27.24 7.13
N ILE A 11 39.89 27.49 6.97
CA ILE A 11 38.91 27.26 8.03
C ILE A 11 38.73 25.74 8.05
N ALA A 12 39.27 25.07 9.07
CA ALA A 12 39.01 23.66 9.29
C ALA A 12 37.69 23.53 10.09
N PRO A 13 36.59 23.04 9.49
CA PRO A 13 35.46 22.62 10.30
C PRO A 13 35.85 21.31 10.98
N PHE A 14 35.96 21.34 12.31
CA PHE A 14 35.91 20.15 13.14
C PHE A 14 34.50 19.54 12.99
N LEU A 15 34.33 18.70 11.96
CA LEU A 15 33.17 17.82 11.88
C LEU A 15 33.38 16.73 12.94
N THR A 16 32.86 16.98 14.13
CA THR A 16 32.60 15.95 15.12
C THR A 16 31.60 14.98 14.51
N GLY A 17 32.11 13.93 13.86
CA GLY A 17 31.27 12.82 13.43
C GLY A 17 30.71 12.14 14.67
N CYS A 18 29.40 12.29 14.91
CA CYS A 18 28.67 11.39 15.79
C CYS A 18 28.71 10.00 15.13
N VAL A 19 29.50 9.09 15.69
CA VAL A 19 29.43 7.68 15.33
C VAL A 19 28.06 7.18 15.77
N ILE A 20 27.18 6.88 14.82
CA ILE A 20 25.99 6.09 15.12
C ILE A 20 26.42 4.64 15.09
N ALA A 21 26.58 4.06 16.28
CA ALA A 21 26.59 2.62 16.43
C ALA A 21 25.16 2.14 16.11
N VAL A 22 24.96 1.59 14.91
CA VAL A 22 23.83 0.72 14.65
C VAL A 22 24.19 -0.60 15.31
N SER A 23 23.49 -0.94 16.40
CA SER A 23 23.55 -2.27 16.97
C SER A 23 23.26 -3.29 15.88
N ASP A 24 24.20 -4.19 15.70
CA ASP A 24 24.17 -5.45 14.99
C ASP A 24 23.12 -6.39 15.60
N GLY A 25 21.85 -6.00 15.46
CA GLY A 25 20.76 -6.96 15.45
C GLY A 25 20.91 -7.82 14.21
N GLU A 26 21.45 -9.01 14.41
CA GLU A 26 21.25 -10.22 13.59
C GLU A 26 21.09 -9.96 12.09
N ALA A 27 22.20 -10.03 11.37
CA ALA A 27 22.21 -10.13 9.92
C ALA A 27 21.61 -11.48 9.49
N GLU A 28 20.28 -11.58 9.51
CA GLU A 28 19.58 -12.63 8.78
C GLU A 28 19.73 -12.33 7.29
N THR A 29 20.59 -13.14 6.68
CA THR A 29 20.97 -13.14 5.29
C THR A 29 19.75 -13.40 4.40
N HIS A 30 19.05 -12.33 4.01
CA HIS A 30 17.97 -12.39 3.02
C HIS A 30 18.42 -11.80 1.67
N TRP A 31 19.45 -12.38 1.05
CA TRP A 31 19.87 -12.05 -0.33
C TRP A 31 19.65 -13.23 -1.30
N ALA A 32 18.55 -13.96 -1.13
CA ALA A 32 18.06 -14.95 -2.09
C ALA A 32 16.58 -14.70 -2.39
N GLY A 33 16.23 -14.70 -3.69
CA GLY A 33 15.00 -14.14 -4.26
C GLY A 33 13.69 -14.42 -3.50
N LYS A 34 13.03 -13.33 -3.06
CA LYS A 34 11.70 -13.34 -2.42
C LYS A 34 10.65 -12.51 -3.19
N ASN A 35 10.91 -12.11 -4.43
CA ASN A 35 9.99 -11.23 -5.15
C ASN A 35 8.72 -11.93 -5.62
N SER A 36 8.73 -13.26 -5.77
CA SER A 36 7.56 -14.06 -6.11
C SER A 36 6.94 -14.77 -4.89
N SER A 37 7.15 -14.28 -3.67
CA SER A 37 6.44 -14.80 -2.50
C SER A 37 5.62 -13.72 -1.79
N SER A 38 6.07 -12.46 -1.84
CA SER A 38 5.41 -11.35 -1.14
C SER A 38 4.06 -11.01 -1.75
N TRP A 39 3.99 -10.85 -3.08
CA TRP A 39 2.74 -10.51 -3.75
C TRP A 39 1.74 -11.66 -3.71
N GLN A 40 2.17 -12.91 -3.91
CA GLN A 40 1.28 -14.08 -3.77
C GLN A 40 0.76 -14.23 -2.35
N ALA A 41 1.60 -13.98 -1.34
CA ALA A 41 1.18 -13.98 0.05
C ALA A 41 0.17 -12.86 0.32
N GLN A 42 0.40 -11.66 -0.21
CA GLN A 42 -0.55 -10.55 -0.11
C GLN A 42 -1.90 -10.90 -0.76
N HIS A 43 -1.89 -11.45 -1.97
CA HIS A 43 -3.11 -11.83 -2.68
C HIS A 43 -3.87 -12.93 -1.90
N LYS A 44 -3.14 -13.90 -1.34
CA LYS A 44 -3.71 -14.96 -0.49
C LYS A 44 -4.33 -14.39 0.78
N ASN A 45 -3.61 -13.53 1.49
CA ASN A 45 -4.09 -12.86 2.70
C ASN A 45 -5.36 -12.03 2.41
N ASN A 46 -5.35 -11.27 1.31
CA ASN A 46 -6.53 -10.49 0.90
C ASN A 46 -7.74 -11.41 0.68
N ARG A 47 -7.58 -12.54 -0.02
CA ARG A 47 -8.67 -13.51 -0.22
C ARG A 47 -9.15 -14.12 1.09
N GLU A 48 -8.25 -14.48 2.00
CA GLU A 48 -8.59 -15.06 3.31
C GLU A 48 -9.42 -14.08 4.14
N VAL A 49 -8.93 -12.85 4.33
CA VAL A 49 -9.67 -11.82 5.08
C VAL A 49 -11.01 -11.49 4.42
N ILE A 50 -11.04 -11.32 3.09
CA ILE A 50 -12.28 -11.04 2.35
C ILE A 50 -13.30 -12.17 2.53
N SER A 51 -12.86 -13.43 2.59
CA SER A 51 -13.76 -14.59 2.78
C SER A 51 -14.42 -14.63 4.16
N GLU A 52 -13.84 -13.95 5.15
CA GLU A 52 -14.34 -13.87 6.52
C GLU A 52 -15.18 -12.61 6.78
N LEU A 53 -15.19 -11.65 5.84
CA LEU A 53 -15.99 -10.43 5.95
C LEU A 53 -17.48 -10.76 6.00
N LYS A 54 -18.17 -10.07 6.91
CA LYS A 54 -19.62 -10.20 7.09
C LYS A 54 -20.31 -8.96 6.57
N MET A 55 -21.57 -9.12 6.16
CA MET A 55 -22.44 -7.98 5.89
C MET A 55 -22.48 -7.03 7.09
N ASP A 56 -22.66 -5.74 6.81
CA ASP A 56 -22.65 -4.66 7.80
C ASP A 56 -21.32 -4.43 8.52
N SER A 57 -20.22 -5.11 8.11
CA SER A 57 -18.88 -4.79 8.60
C SER A 57 -18.56 -3.31 8.34
N SER A 58 -18.02 -2.63 9.35
CA SER A 58 -17.73 -1.20 9.21
C SER A 58 -16.54 -0.98 8.27
N TYR A 59 -16.62 0.10 7.48
CA TYR A 59 -15.53 0.54 6.60
C TYR A 59 -14.17 0.56 7.31
N GLN A 60 -14.13 1.17 8.50
CA GLN A 60 -12.90 1.29 9.28
C GLN A 60 -12.36 -0.06 9.77
N SER A 61 -13.24 -1.01 10.14
CA SER A 61 -12.81 -2.36 10.53
C SER A 61 -12.16 -3.09 9.37
N VAL A 62 -12.77 -3.03 8.18
CA VAL A 62 -12.22 -3.65 6.97
C VAL A 62 -10.88 -3.03 6.61
N LEU A 63 -10.76 -1.70 6.63
CA LEU A 63 -9.51 -1.00 6.35
C LEU A 63 -8.40 -1.36 7.35
N THR A 64 -8.74 -1.60 8.61
CA THR A 64 -7.78 -2.03 9.64
C THR A 64 -7.21 -3.43 9.36
N GLN A 65 -8.06 -4.33 8.86
CA GLN A 65 -7.72 -5.72 8.55
C GLN A 65 -6.95 -5.83 7.22
N LEU A 66 -7.45 -5.22 6.15
CA LEU A 66 -6.89 -5.33 4.79
C LEU A 66 -5.85 -4.25 4.46
N LYS A 67 -5.66 -3.24 5.32
CA LYS A 67 -4.78 -2.08 5.08
C LYS A 67 -5.24 -1.27 3.87
N THR A 68 -4.32 -0.50 3.29
CA THR A 68 -4.57 0.41 2.18
C THR A 68 -5.01 -0.37 0.93
N PRO A 69 -6.18 -0.05 0.34
CA PRO A 69 -6.64 -0.65 -0.90
C PRO A 69 -5.78 -0.21 -2.10
N ASN A 70 -5.79 -1.00 -3.17
CA ASN A 70 -5.12 -0.66 -4.42
C ASN A 70 -5.82 0.50 -5.14
N PHE A 71 -7.15 0.52 -5.09
CA PHE A 71 -7.98 1.61 -5.61
C PHE A 71 -9.14 1.88 -4.66
N THR A 72 -9.57 3.14 -4.64
CA THR A 72 -10.76 3.58 -3.92
C THR A 72 -11.62 4.40 -4.86
N GLU A 73 -12.91 4.14 -4.84
CA GLU A 73 -13.91 4.96 -5.51
C GLU A 73 -14.94 5.46 -4.51
N LEU A 74 -15.40 6.68 -4.72
CA LEU A 74 -16.43 7.33 -3.91
C LEU A 74 -17.50 7.85 -4.86
N LEU A 75 -18.73 7.44 -4.64
CA LEU A 75 -19.88 7.85 -5.43
C LEU A 75 -21.06 8.18 -4.52
N LYS A 76 -21.82 9.19 -4.90
CA LYS A 76 -23.07 9.54 -4.24
C LYS A 76 -24.21 9.17 -5.18
N LYS A 77 -25.16 8.38 -4.70
CA LYS A 77 -26.36 7.97 -5.45
C LYS A 77 -27.56 8.21 -4.54
N ASP A 78 -28.48 9.04 -5.01
CA ASP A 78 -29.60 9.56 -4.20
C ASP A 78 -29.09 10.21 -2.90
N ASP A 79 -29.59 9.77 -1.75
CA ASP A 79 -29.17 10.22 -0.42
C ASP A 79 -28.05 9.38 0.20
N ASP A 80 -27.59 8.34 -0.51
CA ASP A 80 -26.62 7.39 0.00
C ASP A 80 -25.21 7.65 -0.55
N VAL A 81 -24.22 7.47 0.32
CA VAL A 81 -22.80 7.52 -0.04
C VAL A 81 -22.27 6.11 -0.16
N TYR A 82 -21.78 5.78 -1.35
CA TYR A 82 -21.15 4.51 -1.64
C TYR A 82 -19.64 4.67 -1.75
N GLN A 83 -18.91 3.77 -1.10
CA GLN A 83 -17.46 3.69 -1.19
C GLN A 83 -17.09 2.30 -1.71
N VAL A 84 -16.22 2.23 -2.70
CA VAL A 84 -15.76 0.95 -3.25
C VAL A 84 -14.27 0.84 -3.01
N LEU A 85 -13.85 -0.23 -2.31
CA LEU A 85 -12.45 -0.55 -2.09
C LEU A 85 -12.05 -1.71 -2.98
N PHE A 86 -10.95 -1.56 -3.72
CA PHE A 86 -10.42 -2.61 -4.59
C PHE A 86 -9.14 -3.16 -3.97
N TYR A 87 -9.15 -4.47 -3.67
CA TYR A 87 -7.98 -5.19 -3.18
C TYR A 87 -7.55 -6.21 -4.21
N VAL A 88 -6.26 -6.27 -4.52
CA VAL A 88 -5.71 -7.30 -5.41
C VAL A 88 -5.90 -8.68 -4.78
N THR A 89 -6.52 -9.60 -5.53
CA THR A 89 -6.81 -10.96 -5.05
C THR A 89 -6.29 -12.03 -5.99
N HIS A 90 -5.95 -11.68 -7.21
CA HIS A 90 -5.41 -12.58 -8.22
C HIS A 90 -4.46 -11.80 -9.14
N SER A 91 -3.70 -12.52 -9.96
CA SER A 91 -2.90 -11.92 -11.01
C SER A 91 -3.45 -12.41 -12.33
N LYS A 92 -3.61 -11.48 -13.26
CA LYS A 92 -4.11 -11.71 -14.62
C LYS A 92 -3.09 -11.24 -15.64
N HIS A 93 -2.37 -10.17 -15.32
CA HIS A 93 -1.31 -9.63 -16.16
C HIS A 93 0.06 -9.88 -15.52
N SER A 94 1.04 -10.21 -16.35
CA SER A 94 2.45 -10.31 -15.95
C SER A 94 3.21 -9.01 -16.28
N ASP A 95 2.51 -7.88 -16.34
CA ASP A 95 3.13 -6.58 -16.30
C ASP A 95 3.15 -6.11 -14.86
N SER A 96 4.13 -5.29 -14.49
CA SER A 96 4.36 -4.92 -13.09
C SER A 96 3.32 -3.91 -12.55
N LYS A 97 2.11 -3.92 -13.10
CA LYS A 97 1.05 -2.94 -12.88
C LYS A 97 -0.21 -3.66 -12.42
N THR A 98 -0.70 -3.27 -11.25
CA THR A 98 -2.02 -3.75 -10.80
C THR A 98 -3.11 -3.01 -11.56
N THR A 99 -4.06 -3.75 -12.11
CA THR A 99 -5.28 -3.21 -12.74
C THR A 99 -6.52 -3.64 -11.97
N LYS A 100 -7.65 -2.94 -12.17
CA LYS A 100 -8.89 -3.22 -11.42
C LYS A 100 -9.45 -4.62 -11.67
N ASP A 101 -9.20 -5.19 -12.84
CA ASP A 101 -9.63 -6.55 -13.20
C ASP A 101 -8.83 -7.66 -12.51
N GLU A 102 -7.82 -7.32 -11.70
CA GLU A 102 -7.08 -8.20 -10.80
C GLU A 102 -7.53 -8.07 -9.32
N CYS A 103 -8.48 -7.16 -9.08
CA CYS A 103 -8.97 -6.84 -7.76
C CYS A 103 -10.33 -7.48 -7.49
N THR A 104 -10.66 -7.60 -6.21
CA THR A 104 -12.02 -7.85 -5.74
C THR A 104 -12.56 -6.56 -5.12
N PRO A 105 -13.66 -5.99 -5.67
CA PRO A 105 -14.28 -4.81 -5.08
C PRO A 105 -15.07 -5.16 -3.82
N LEU A 106 -14.97 -4.30 -2.81
CA LEU A 106 -15.78 -4.31 -1.60
C LEU A 106 -16.65 -3.07 -1.60
N VAL A 107 -17.96 -3.25 -1.60
CA VAL A 107 -18.93 -2.16 -1.73
C VAL A 107 -19.48 -1.80 -0.35
N PHE A 108 -19.28 -0.55 0.03
CA PHE A 108 -19.82 0.04 1.24
C PHE A 108 -20.93 1.03 0.90
N LYS A 109 -21.98 1.04 1.72
CA LYS A 109 -23.06 2.02 1.70
C LYS A 109 -23.15 2.63 3.09
N ASN A 110 -22.99 3.95 3.20
CA ASN A 110 -23.01 4.67 4.47
C ASN A 110 -22.15 3.99 5.56
N ASP A 111 -20.88 3.74 5.22
CA ASP A 111 -19.86 3.09 6.06
C ASP A 111 -20.08 1.62 6.43
N LYS A 112 -21.05 0.94 5.80
CA LYS A 112 -21.34 -0.48 6.03
C LYS A 112 -21.13 -1.32 4.77
N LEU A 113 -20.49 -2.47 4.93
CA LEU A 113 -20.30 -3.43 3.83
C LEU A 113 -21.66 -4.00 3.39
N VAL A 114 -22.01 -3.76 2.13
CA VAL A 114 -23.28 -4.25 1.52
C VAL A 114 -23.04 -5.31 0.44
N GLY A 115 -21.81 -5.48 -0.02
CA GLY A 115 -21.50 -6.52 -1.01
C GLY A 115 -20.02 -6.64 -1.35
N ILE A 116 -19.69 -7.76 -1.97
CA ILE A 116 -18.34 -8.15 -2.38
C ILE A 116 -18.40 -8.64 -3.83
N GLY A 117 -17.42 -8.24 -4.64
CA GLY A 117 -17.25 -8.69 -6.01
C GLY A 117 -18.01 -7.88 -7.06
N GLU A 118 -17.77 -8.22 -8.33
CA GLU A 118 -18.29 -7.50 -9.50
C GLU A 118 -19.82 -7.41 -9.51
N THR A 119 -20.51 -8.44 -9.02
CA THR A 119 -21.98 -8.44 -8.92
C THR A 119 -22.48 -7.30 -8.03
N ALA A 120 -21.83 -7.04 -6.89
CA ALA A 120 -22.20 -5.95 -5.99
C ALA A 120 -21.87 -4.59 -6.60
N LEU A 121 -20.72 -4.47 -7.26
CA LEU A 121 -20.31 -3.25 -7.98
C LEU A 121 -21.30 -2.91 -9.11
N GLY A 122 -21.77 -3.92 -9.84
CA GLY A 122 -22.75 -3.76 -10.91
C GLY A 122 -24.10 -3.24 -10.43
N MET A 123 -24.49 -3.48 -9.18
CA MET A 123 -25.77 -2.99 -8.63
C MET A 123 -25.77 -1.49 -8.34
N ILE A 124 -24.61 -0.90 -8.06
CA ILE A 124 -24.50 0.53 -7.72
C ILE A 124 -24.15 1.40 -8.92
N THR A 125 -23.52 0.82 -9.95
CA THR A 125 -23.03 1.51 -11.15
C THR A 125 -24.03 1.53 -12.31
N GLN A 126 -25.10 0.74 -12.22
CA GLN A 126 -26.29 0.85 -13.09
C GLN A 126 -27.22 1.97 -12.61
#